data_AF-B4PR07-F1
#
_entry.id   AF-B4PR07-F1
#
_cell.length_a   1.000
_cell.length_b   1.000
_cell.length_c   1.000
_cell.angle_alpha   90.00
_cell.angle_beta   90.00
_cell.angle_gamma   90.00
#
_symmetry.space_group_name_H-M   'P 1'
#
loop_
_entity.id
_entity.type
_entity.pdbx_description
1 polymer ?
#
loop_
_entity_poly.entity_id
_entity_poly.type
_entity_poly.pdbx_seq_one_letter_code
_entity_poly.pdbx_strand_id
1 'polypeptide(L)'
;MKTWYMVVVIGFLATLVQTSLALKEEDCEVCVKTVRRFAESLDDSTKKDYKQIETAFKKFCKTQKNKEHRFCYYLGGLEESATGILNELSKPLSWSMPAEKICEKLKKKDAQICDLRYEKQIDLNSVDLKKLKVRDLKKILNDWDESCDGCLEKGDFIKRIEELKPKYSRSEL
;
A
#
# COMPACT_ATOMS: atom_id res chain seq x y z
N MET A 1 37.79 -16.53 23.46
CA MET A 1 37.35 -15.13 23.37
C MET A 1 36.89 -14.72 21.97
N LYS A 2 37.67 -14.91 20.89
CA LYS A 2 37.29 -14.49 19.51
C LYS A 2 35.97 -15.09 18.97
N THR A 3 35.65 -16.32 19.32
CA THR A 3 34.41 -17.00 18.90
C THR A 3 33.15 -16.39 19.53
N TRP A 4 33.21 -15.91 20.77
CA TRP A 4 32.06 -15.26 21.42
C TRP A 4 31.76 -13.89 20.81
N TYR A 5 32.80 -13.10 20.49
CA TYR A 5 32.64 -11.84 19.77
C TYR A 5 32.01 -12.03 18.38
N MET A 6 32.40 -13.06 17.63
CA MET A 6 31.78 -13.37 16.35
C MET A 6 30.29 -13.71 16.48
N VAL A 7 29.90 -14.51 17.48
CA VAL A 7 28.49 -14.85 17.73
C VAL A 7 27.67 -13.62 18.14
N VAL A 8 28.25 -12.74 18.98
CA VAL A 8 27.59 -11.48 19.39
C VAL A 8 27.42 -10.53 18.21
N VAL A 9 28.43 -10.39 17.35
CA VAL A 9 28.37 -9.52 16.16
C VAL A 9 27.37 -10.06 15.13
N ILE A 10 27.33 -11.37 14.88
CA ILE A 10 26.34 -12.00 13.99
C ILE A 10 24.93 -11.85 14.55
N GLY A 11 24.74 -12.02 15.87
CA GLY A 11 23.46 -11.80 16.54
C GLY A 11 22.98 -10.35 16.43
N PHE A 12 23.88 -9.38 16.57
CA PHE A 12 23.57 -7.95 16.45
C PHE A 12 23.25 -7.53 15.00
N LEU A 13 23.91 -8.13 14.01
CA LEU A 13 23.58 -7.91 12.60
C LEU A 13 22.23 -8.52 12.23
N ALA A 14 21.90 -9.70 12.74
CA ALA A 14 20.63 -10.36 12.46
C ALA A 14 19.42 -9.57 13.00
N THR A 15 19.54 -8.95 14.18
CA THR A 15 18.49 -8.10 14.74
C THR A 15 18.31 -6.79 13.96
N LEU A 16 19.39 -6.21 13.44
CA LEU A 16 19.34 -5.01 12.60
C LEU A 16 18.70 -5.25 11.22
N VAL A 17 18.86 -6.44 10.63
CA VAL A 17 18.23 -6.75 9.34
C VAL A 17 16.70 -6.80 9.47
N GLN A 18 16.17 -7.32 10.58
CA GLN A 18 14.72 -7.48 10.77
C GLN A 18 13.97 -6.15 10.93
N THR A 19 14.61 -5.08 11.39
CA THR A 19 13.95 -3.78 11.58
C THR A 19 13.74 -3.01 10.28
N SER A 20 14.41 -3.39 9.19
CA SER A 20 14.42 -2.62 7.93
C SER A 20 13.20 -2.83 7.01
N LEU A 21 12.31 -3.78 7.31
CA LEU A 21 11.16 -4.13 6.47
C LEU A 21 9.82 -3.56 6.96
N ALA A 22 9.83 -2.43 7.68
CA ALA A 22 8.60 -1.74 8.05
C ALA A 22 7.92 -1.15 6.81
N LEU A 23 6.62 -1.43 6.65
CA LEU A 23 5.80 -0.86 5.58
C LEU A 23 5.75 0.66 5.73
N LYS A 24 6.24 1.41 4.73
CA LYS A 24 6.07 2.86 4.68
C LYS A 24 4.65 3.18 4.23
N GLU A 25 4.05 4.26 4.76
CA GLU A 25 2.70 4.71 4.36
C GLU A 25 2.59 4.84 2.84
N GLU A 26 3.63 5.36 2.18
CA GLU A 26 3.69 5.53 0.72
C GLU A 26 3.57 4.22 -0.07
N ASP A 27 3.86 3.07 0.53
CA ASP A 27 3.76 1.78 -0.15
C ASP A 27 2.34 1.23 -0.19
N CYS A 28 1.46 1.73 0.68
CA CYS A 28 0.09 1.25 0.88
C CYS A 28 -0.86 2.40 1.25
N GLU A 29 -0.71 3.55 0.57
CA GLU A 29 -1.27 4.84 1.01
C GLU A 29 -2.78 4.81 1.22
N VAL A 30 -3.53 4.14 0.34
CA VAL A 30 -5.00 4.06 0.42
C VAL A 30 -5.40 3.27 1.67
N CYS A 31 -4.78 2.11 1.90
CA CYS A 31 -5.06 1.30 3.08
C CYS A 31 -4.72 2.06 4.36
N VAL A 32 -3.50 2.60 4.48
CA VAL A 32 -3.03 3.21 5.73
C VAL A 32 -3.88 4.42 6.09
N LYS A 33 -4.15 5.31 5.12
CA LYS A 33 -4.98 6.50 5.35
C LYS A 33 -6.43 6.12 5.67
N THR A 34 -7.00 5.15 4.96
CA THR A 34 -8.38 4.71 5.20
C THR A 34 -8.53 4.06 6.58
N VAL A 35 -7.63 3.15 6.94
CA VAL A 35 -7.63 2.48 8.26
C VAL A 35 -7.42 3.48 9.38
N ARG A 36 -6.49 4.42 9.24
CA ARG A 36 -6.24 5.45 10.26
C ARG A 36 -7.48 6.33 10.47
N ARG A 37 -8.05 6.87 9.39
CA ARG A 37 -9.26 7.70 9.44
C ARG A 37 -10.45 6.93 10.04
N PHE A 38 -10.59 5.66 9.68
CA PHE A 38 -11.62 4.81 10.26
C PHE A 38 -11.39 4.61 11.76
N ALA A 39 -10.18 4.25 12.19
CA ALA A 39 -9.83 4.04 13.59
C ALA A 39 -10.04 5.29 14.47
N GLU A 40 -9.75 6.48 13.93
CA GLU A 40 -9.99 7.78 14.57
C GLU A 40 -11.49 8.08 14.73
N SER A 41 -12.34 7.55 13.85
CA SER A 41 -13.80 7.75 13.91
C SER A 41 -14.52 6.87 14.94
N LEU A 42 -13.83 5.88 15.52
CA LEU A 42 -14.41 4.94 16.48
C LEU A 42 -14.37 5.50 17.91
N ASP A 43 -15.47 5.35 18.63
CA ASP A 43 -15.53 5.59 20.08
C ASP A 43 -14.89 4.45 20.88
N ASP A 44 -14.61 4.70 22.16
CA ASP A 44 -13.90 3.76 23.02
C ASP A 44 -14.68 2.48 23.32
N SER A 45 -16.01 2.49 23.22
CA SER A 45 -16.82 1.28 23.41
C SER A 45 -16.72 0.37 22.18
N THR A 46 -16.85 0.95 20.98
CA THR A 46 -16.70 0.23 19.71
C THR A 46 -15.30 -0.33 19.55
N LYS A 47 -14.25 0.42 19.95
CA LYS A 47 -12.85 -0.02 19.86
C LYS A 47 -12.55 -1.31 20.64
N LYS A 48 -13.36 -1.70 21.63
CA LYS A 48 -13.09 -2.89 22.46
C LYS A 48 -13.72 -4.17 21.92
N ASP A 49 -14.60 -4.08 20.93
CA ASP A 49 -15.33 -5.22 20.38
C ASP A 49 -15.17 -5.28 18.86
N TYR A 50 -14.39 -6.27 18.40
CA TYR A 50 -14.13 -6.43 16.97
C TYR A 50 -15.42 -6.59 16.15
N LYS A 51 -16.51 -7.16 16.70
CA LYS A 51 -17.79 -7.28 15.97
C LYS A 51 -18.46 -5.92 15.78
N GLN A 52 -18.32 -5.02 16.75
CA GLN A 52 -18.79 -3.64 16.61
C GLN A 52 -17.93 -2.87 15.61
N ILE A 53 -16.61 -3.09 15.60
CA ILE A 53 -15.70 -2.53 14.59
C ILE A 53 -16.10 -3.00 13.19
N GLU A 54 -16.43 -4.29 13.00
CA GLU A 54 -16.91 -4.82 11.71
C GLU A 54 -18.18 -4.13 11.24
N THR A 55 -19.13 -3.92 12.15
CA THR A 55 -20.39 -3.23 11.86
C THR A 55 -20.16 -1.76 11.50
N ALA A 56 -19.31 -1.07 12.28
CA ALA A 56 -18.92 0.31 12.02
C ALA A 56 -18.18 0.45 10.69
N PHE A 57 -17.32 -0.52 10.34
CA PHE A 57 -16.58 -0.51 9.08
C PHE A 57 -17.52 -0.66 7.88
N LYS A 58 -18.49 -1.57 7.94
CA LYS A 58 -19.51 -1.70 6.90
C LYS A 58 -20.30 -0.39 6.71
N LYS A 59 -20.65 0.29 7.81
CA LYS A 59 -21.32 1.61 7.75
C LYS A 59 -20.40 2.67 7.13
N PHE A 60 -19.13 2.70 7.53
CA PHE A 60 -18.12 3.59 6.96
C PHE A 60 -17.95 3.37 5.45
N CYS A 61 -17.96 2.12 5.00
CA CYS A 61 -17.78 1.76 3.60
C CYS A 61 -18.89 2.28 2.67
N LYS A 62 -20.11 2.47 3.19
CA LYS A 62 -21.23 3.06 2.41
C LYS A 62 -21.00 4.49 1.97
N THR A 63 -20.09 5.22 2.61
CA THR A 63 -19.78 6.63 2.27
C THR A 63 -18.51 6.79 1.43
N GLN A 64 -17.76 5.71 1.21
CA GLN A 64 -16.48 5.76 0.49
C GLN A 64 -16.68 5.75 -1.02
N LYS A 65 -15.72 6.35 -1.74
CA LYS A 65 -15.71 6.43 -3.20
C LYS A 65 -14.37 5.98 -3.77
N ASN A 66 -14.32 5.72 -5.07
CA ASN A 66 -13.10 5.48 -5.83
C ASN A 66 -12.22 4.37 -5.20
N LYS A 67 -10.96 4.68 -4.88
CA LYS A 67 -9.97 3.73 -4.36
C LYS A 67 -10.32 3.24 -2.95
N GLU A 68 -10.95 4.08 -2.14
CA GLU A 68 -11.38 3.69 -0.78
C GLU A 68 -12.60 2.78 -0.82
N HIS A 69 -13.50 2.97 -1.79
CA HIS A 69 -14.58 2.02 -2.07
C HIS A 69 -14.02 0.65 -2.50
N ARG A 70 -12.99 0.64 -3.38
CA ARG A 70 -12.32 -0.62 -3.77
C ARG A 70 -11.59 -1.29 -2.61
N PHE A 71 -10.99 -0.51 -1.72
CA PHE A 71 -10.42 -1.02 -0.47
C PHE A 71 -11.48 -1.68 0.41
N CYS A 72 -12.63 -1.03 0.58
CA CYS A 72 -13.80 -1.59 1.28
C CYS A 72 -14.29 -2.90 0.64
N TYR A 73 -14.32 -2.96 -0.70
CA TYR A 73 -14.68 -4.15 -1.45
C TYR A 73 -13.75 -5.34 -1.10
N TYR A 74 -12.43 -5.15 -1.15
CA TYR A 74 -11.43 -6.18 -0.85
C TYR A 74 -11.52 -6.71 0.59
N LEU A 75 -11.90 -5.87 1.55
CA LEU A 75 -12.01 -6.28 2.94
C LEU A 75 -13.33 -6.98 3.31
N GLY A 76 -14.34 -6.99 2.44
CA GLY A 76 -15.66 -7.49 2.84
C GLY A 76 -16.55 -6.44 3.51
N GLY A 77 -16.28 -5.16 3.27
CA GLY A 77 -17.02 -4.04 3.85
C GLY A 77 -18.30 -3.67 3.10
N LEU A 78 -18.53 -4.23 1.91
CA LEU A 78 -19.68 -3.94 1.04
C LEU A 78 -20.58 -5.18 0.90
N GLU A 79 -21.81 -4.99 0.43
CA GLU A 79 -22.82 -6.06 0.32
C GLU A 79 -22.48 -7.01 -0.85
N GLU A 80 -21.87 -6.47 -1.90
CA GLU A 80 -21.37 -7.18 -3.07
C GLU A 80 -20.00 -7.86 -2.85
N SER A 81 -19.36 -7.63 -1.70
CA SER A 81 -18.08 -8.25 -1.39
C SER A 81 -18.23 -9.75 -1.15
N ALA A 82 -17.24 -10.54 -1.61
CA ALA A 82 -17.08 -11.91 -1.14
C ALA A 82 -16.89 -11.96 0.39
N THR A 83 -17.19 -13.11 1.02
CA THR A 83 -16.93 -13.33 2.46
C THR A 83 -15.48 -12.96 2.78
N GLY A 84 -15.31 -11.81 3.42
CA GLY A 84 -14.05 -11.06 3.36
C GLY A 84 -13.09 -11.35 4.51
N ILE A 85 -11.92 -10.74 4.41
CA ILE A 85 -10.87 -10.73 5.43
C ILE A 85 -11.08 -9.63 6.49
N LEU A 86 -12.33 -9.25 6.75
CA LEU A 86 -12.66 -8.12 7.61
C LEU A 86 -12.14 -8.29 9.05
N ASN A 87 -12.05 -9.53 9.51
CA ASN A 87 -11.47 -9.90 10.79
C ASN A 87 -9.96 -9.58 10.92
N GLU A 88 -9.24 -9.51 9.80
CA GLU A 88 -7.83 -9.11 9.71
C GLU A 88 -7.66 -7.59 9.87
N LEU A 89 -8.75 -6.82 9.78
CA LEU A 89 -8.82 -5.40 10.16
C LEU A 89 -9.38 -5.23 11.59
N SER A 90 -10.54 -5.83 11.88
CA SER A 90 -11.31 -5.56 13.09
C SER A 90 -10.61 -6.04 14.36
N LYS A 91 -10.04 -7.26 14.36
CA LYS A 91 -9.33 -7.78 15.54
C LYS A 91 -8.08 -6.96 15.82
N PRO A 92 -7.21 -6.64 14.84
CA PRO A 92 -6.08 -5.76 15.08
C PRO A 92 -6.41 -4.38 15.63
N LEU A 93 -7.49 -3.75 15.14
CA LEU A 93 -7.94 -2.47 15.68
C LEU A 93 -8.39 -2.58 17.14
N SER A 94 -8.98 -3.72 17.54
CA SER A 94 -9.52 -3.90 18.89
C SER A 94 -8.46 -3.87 20.00
N TRP A 95 -7.21 -4.13 19.66
CA TRP A 95 -6.05 -3.99 20.56
C TRP A 95 -5.09 -2.89 20.09
N SER A 96 -5.62 -1.88 19.40
CA SER A 96 -4.92 -0.65 19.03
C SER A 96 -3.68 -0.86 18.15
N MET A 97 -3.70 -1.86 17.26
CA MET A 97 -2.62 -2.04 16.29
C MET A 97 -2.57 -0.85 15.31
N PRO A 98 -1.38 -0.24 15.07
CA PRO A 98 -1.25 0.87 14.13
C PRO A 98 -1.64 0.49 12.70
N ALA A 99 -2.18 1.45 11.94
CA ALA A 99 -2.69 1.24 10.59
C ALA A 99 -1.63 0.65 9.64
N GLU A 100 -0.37 1.06 9.75
CA GLU A 100 0.76 0.56 8.96
C GLU A 100 0.95 -0.95 9.18
N LYS A 101 0.82 -1.41 10.42
CA LYS A 101 0.98 -2.83 10.78
C LYS A 101 -0.23 -3.66 10.36
N ILE A 102 -1.43 -3.09 10.43
CA ILE A 102 -2.63 -3.72 9.88
C ILE A 102 -2.49 -3.88 8.36
N CYS A 103 -2.11 -2.82 7.65
CA CYS A 103 -1.93 -2.85 6.21
C CYS A 103 -0.80 -3.78 5.77
N GLU A 104 0.27 -3.92 6.57
CA GLU A 104 1.32 -4.92 6.34
C GLU A 104 0.77 -6.35 6.40
N LYS A 105 -0.14 -6.63 7.34
CA LYS A 105 -0.82 -7.93 7.44
C LYS A 105 -1.81 -8.15 6.30
N LEU A 106 -2.63 -7.15 5.99
CA LEU A 106 -3.59 -7.20 4.88
C LEU A 106 -2.89 -7.46 3.54
N LYS A 107 -1.76 -6.80 3.28
CA LYS A 107 -0.92 -7.04 2.10
C LYS A 107 -0.50 -8.50 1.93
N LYS A 108 -0.25 -9.21 3.04
CA LYS A 108 0.14 -10.64 3.02
C LYS A 108 -1.04 -11.55 2.66
N LYS A 109 -2.28 -11.10 2.88
CA LYS A 109 -3.51 -11.83 2.53
C LYS A 109 -3.93 -11.54 1.10
N ASP A 110 -3.86 -10.27 0.72
CA ASP A 110 -4.16 -9.78 -0.61
C ASP A 110 -3.22 -8.62 -0.96
N ALA A 111 -2.29 -8.88 -1.89
CA ALA A 111 -1.32 -7.90 -2.33
C ALA A 111 -1.98 -6.70 -3.03
N GLN A 112 -3.15 -6.89 -3.65
CA GLN A 112 -3.87 -5.85 -4.40
C GLN A 112 -4.32 -4.70 -3.50
N ILE A 113 -4.48 -4.94 -2.20
CA ILE A 113 -4.83 -3.90 -1.20
C ILE A 113 -3.80 -2.78 -1.20
N CYS A 114 -2.51 -3.11 -1.25
CA CYS A 114 -1.44 -2.12 -1.26
C CYS A 114 -1.04 -1.65 -2.66
N ASP A 115 -1.69 -2.16 -3.71
CA ASP A 115 -1.58 -1.63 -5.07
C ASP A 115 -2.57 -0.48 -5.32
N LEU A 116 -3.55 -0.29 -4.43
CA LEU A 116 -4.42 0.87 -4.47
C LEU A 116 -3.61 2.16 -4.23
N ARG A 117 -3.79 3.11 -5.16
CA ARG A 117 -3.17 4.44 -5.15
C ARG A 117 -4.21 5.48 -5.46
N TYR A 118 -4.14 6.63 -4.79
CA TYR A 118 -4.89 7.79 -5.22
C TYR A 118 -4.34 8.25 -6.57
N GLU A 119 -5.22 8.72 -7.45
CA GLU A 119 -4.79 9.25 -8.74
C GLU A 119 -3.95 10.51 -8.51
N LYS A 120 -2.65 10.38 -8.72
CA LYS A 120 -1.72 11.50 -8.84
C LYS A 120 -1.36 11.59 -10.32
N GLN A 121 -1.63 12.73 -10.92
CA GLN A 121 -1.06 13.04 -12.23
C GLN A 121 0.44 13.18 -12.05
N ILE A 122 1.22 12.37 -12.80
CA ILE A 122 2.67 12.46 -12.79
C ILE A 122 3.04 13.42 -13.91
N ASP A 123 3.41 14.65 -13.54
CA ASP A 123 3.97 15.59 -14.50
C ASP A 123 5.40 15.17 -14.86
N LEU A 124 5.54 14.56 -16.04
CA LEU A 124 6.82 14.08 -16.56
C LEU A 124 7.86 15.19 -16.74
N ASN A 125 7.44 16.46 -16.81
CA ASN A 125 8.35 17.58 -17.03
C ASN A 125 9.06 18.01 -15.74
N SER A 126 8.42 17.81 -14.58
CA SER A 126 8.96 18.18 -13.28
C SER A 126 9.43 16.99 -12.44
N VAL A 127 8.98 15.78 -12.75
CA VAL A 127 9.33 14.58 -11.96
C VAL A 127 10.72 14.04 -12.30
N ASP A 128 11.47 13.65 -11.26
CA ASP A 128 12.67 12.83 -11.40
C ASP A 128 12.29 11.35 -11.42
N LEU A 129 12.37 10.71 -12.60
CA LEU A 129 12.06 9.29 -12.78
C LEU A 129 12.89 8.38 -11.86
N LYS A 130 14.08 8.80 -11.45
CA LYS A 130 14.92 8.06 -10.50
C LYS A 130 14.35 8.03 -9.10
N LYS A 131 13.46 8.95 -8.72
CA LYS A 131 12.78 8.95 -7.42
C LYS A 131 11.51 8.11 -7.40
N LEU A 132 10.94 7.82 -8.56
CA LEU A 132 9.72 7.01 -8.67
C LEU A 132 9.97 5.53 -8.37
N LYS A 133 8.96 4.82 -7.85
CA LYS A 133 9.06 3.36 -7.67
C LYS A 133 8.74 2.66 -8.99
N VAL A 134 9.20 1.42 -9.17
CA VAL A 134 8.90 0.63 -10.38
C VAL A 134 7.41 0.53 -10.66
N ARG A 135 6.56 0.48 -9.61
CA ARG A 135 5.10 0.52 -9.77
C ARG A 135 4.59 1.82 -10.41
N ASP A 136 5.16 2.97 -10.05
CA ASP A 136 4.78 4.27 -10.62
C ASP A 136 5.26 4.37 -12.08
N LEU A 137 6.47 3.87 -12.37
CA LEU A 137 7.01 3.80 -13.74
C LEU A 137 6.13 2.91 -14.64
N LYS A 138 5.70 1.75 -14.15
CA LYS A 138 4.76 0.88 -14.87
C LYS A 138 3.41 1.57 -15.11
N LYS A 139 2.93 2.38 -14.14
CA LYS A 139 1.70 3.15 -14.33
C LYS A 139 1.84 4.14 -15.49
N ILE A 140 2.94 4.88 -15.58
CA ILE A 140 3.19 5.82 -16.69
C ILE A 140 3.10 5.12 -18.04
N LEU A 141 3.75 3.96 -18.17
CA LEU A 141 3.71 3.16 -19.41
C LEU A 141 2.29 2.69 -19.74
N ASN A 142 1.56 2.18 -18.74
CA ASN A 142 0.17 1.76 -18.91
C ASN A 142 -0.76 2.93 -19.28
N ASP A 143 -0.54 4.13 -18.73
CA ASP A 143 -1.34 5.32 -19.07
C ASP A 143 -1.15 5.74 -20.54
N TRP A 144 0.01 5.40 -21.15
CA TRP A 144 0.30 5.61 -22.57
C TRP A 144 -0.06 4.43 -23.47
N ASP A 145 -0.63 3.38 -22.89
CA ASP A 145 -0.90 2.09 -23.53
C ASP A 145 0.37 1.45 -24.14
N GLU A 146 1.51 1.64 -23.49
CA GLU A 146 2.82 1.14 -23.89
C GLU A 146 3.30 0.03 -22.93
N SER A 147 3.90 -1.04 -23.49
CA SER A 147 4.52 -2.10 -22.71
C SER A 147 6.05 -1.93 -22.63
N CYS A 148 6.68 -2.68 -21.72
CA CYS A 148 8.12 -2.72 -21.50
C CYS A 148 8.56 -4.19 -21.46
N ASP A 149 8.63 -4.80 -22.64
CA ASP A 149 9.00 -6.21 -22.77
C ASP A 149 10.49 -6.39 -22.41
N GLY A 150 10.76 -7.28 -21.45
CA GLY A 150 12.13 -7.55 -20.98
C GLY A 150 12.68 -6.57 -19.93
N CYS A 151 11.86 -5.65 -19.41
CA CYS A 151 12.30 -4.73 -18.35
C CYS A 151 12.36 -5.45 -16.99
N LEU A 152 13.57 -5.73 -16.51
CA LEU A 152 13.83 -6.47 -15.27
C LEU A 152 14.19 -5.53 -14.12
N GLU A 153 14.97 -4.50 -14.42
CA GLU A 153 15.47 -3.54 -13.46
C GLU A 153 14.75 -2.19 -13.58
N LYS A 154 14.80 -1.39 -12.51
CA LYS A 154 14.22 -0.04 -12.52
C LYS A 154 14.81 0.83 -13.64
N GLY A 155 16.08 0.66 -13.97
CA GLY A 155 16.75 1.38 -15.06
C GLY A 155 16.11 1.12 -16.42
N ASP A 156 15.66 -0.11 -16.68
CA ASP A 156 15.02 -0.49 -17.95
C ASP A 156 13.69 0.25 -18.14
N PHE A 157 12.88 0.32 -17.08
CA PHE A 157 11.63 1.09 -17.09
C PHE A 157 11.87 2.59 -17.31
N ILE A 158 12.88 3.17 -16.65
CA ILE A 158 13.24 4.58 -16.82
C ILE A 158 13.65 4.84 -18.27
N LYS A 159 14.53 4.01 -18.82
CA LYS A 159 14.99 4.15 -20.20
C LYS A 159 13.84 4.09 -21.20
N ARG A 160 12.92 3.12 -21.04
CA ARG A 160 11.73 3.00 -21.89
C ARG A 160 10.84 4.25 -21.83
N ILE A 161 10.65 4.81 -20.63
CA ILE A 161 9.87 6.04 -20.45
C ILE A 161 10.58 7.23 -21.11
N GLU A 162 11.90 7.35 -20.97
CA GLU A 162 12.68 8.42 -21.62
C GLU A 162 12.65 8.34 -23.14
N GLU A 163 12.69 7.12 -23.72
CA GLU A 163 12.54 6.89 -25.16
C GLU A 163 11.17 7.31 -25.69
N LEU A 164 10.10 7.04 -24.93
CA LEU A 164 8.72 7.36 -25.30
C LEU A 164 8.32 8.79 -24.96
N LYS A 165 8.96 9.42 -23.97
CA LYS A 165 8.60 10.76 -23.48
C LYS A 165 8.41 11.79 -24.60
N PRO A 166 9.28 11.90 -25.64
CA PRO A 166 9.08 12.86 -26.72
C PRO A 166 7.81 12.64 -27.56
N LYS A 167 7.30 11.39 -27.64
CA LYS A 167 6.08 11.02 -28.37
C LYS A 167 4.83 11.51 -27.61
N TYR A 168 4.83 11.42 -26.29
CA TYR A 168 3.69 11.75 -25.44
C TYR A 168 3.74 13.16 -24.84
N SER A 169 4.92 13.78 -24.74
CA SER A 169 5.07 15.15 -24.21
C SER A 169 4.55 16.23 -25.16
N ARG A 170 4.23 15.89 -26.42
CA ARG A 170 3.60 16.81 -27.39
C ARG A 170 2.08 16.66 -27.47
N SER A 171 1.52 15.56 -26.95
CA SER A 171 0.09 15.27 -27.06
C SER A 171 -0.73 15.74 -25.86
N GLU A 172 -0.10 16.33 -24.83
CA GLU A 172 -0.79 16.88 -23.64
C GLU A 172 -0.93 18.42 -23.64
N LEU A 173 -0.93 19.05 -24.83
CA LEU A 173 -1.29 20.46 -25.03
C LEU A 173 -2.66 20.59 -25.70
#